data_AF-A0A392U3V1-F1
#
_entry.id   AF-A0A392U3V1-F1
#
_cell.length_a   1.000
_cell.length_b   1.000
_cell.length_c   1.000
_cell.angle_alpha   90.00
_cell.angle_beta   90.00
_cell.angle_gamma   90.00
#
_symmetry.space_group_name_H-M   'P 1'
#
loop_
_entity.id
_entity.type
_entity.pdbx_description
1 polymer ?
#
loop_
_entity_poly.entity_id
_entity_poly.type
_entity_poly.pdbx_seq_one_letter_code
_entity_poly.pdbx_strand_id
1 'polypeptide(L)'
;RGGEDELRLERFMNNKPPIFKGGYDPEGAQRWIEGIERIFGAMRCVDAHRVLLGGYVLHDEDDHWWGNANQRLGANGAVITWA
;
A
#
# COMPACT_ATOMS: atom_id res chain seq x y z
N ARG A 1 19.59 -1.15 -6.79
CA ARG A 1 18.45 -1.49 -5.91
C ARG A 1 17.24 -0.59 -6.18
N GLY A 2 17.39 0.73 -6.35
CA GLY A 2 16.25 1.62 -6.66
C GLY A 2 15.48 1.36 -7.97
N GLY A 3 16.16 0.97 -9.06
CA GLY A 3 15.49 0.80 -10.37
C GLY A 3 14.49 -0.36 -10.46
N GLU A 4 14.66 -1.43 -9.67
CA GLU A 4 13.68 -2.53 -9.66
C GLU A 4 12.41 -2.17 -8.89
N ASP A 5 12.55 -1.33 -7.87
CA ASP A 5 11.43 -0.86 -7.04
C ASP A 5 10.60 0.18 -7.81
N GLU A 6 11.27 1.04 -8.60
CA GLU A 6 10.64 2.00 -9.51
C GLU A 6 9.81 1.30 -10.60
N LEU A 7 10.37 0.29 -11.29
CA LEU A 7 9.64 -0.50 -12.28
C LEU A 7 8.42 -1.24 -11.70
N ARG A 8 8.52 -1.69 -10.44
CA ARG A 8 7.40 -2.32 -9.74
C ARG A 8 6.32 -1.30 -9.41
N LEU A 9 6.71 -0.11 -8.96
CA LEU A 9 5.79 0.98 -8.69
C LEU A 9 5.07 1.42 -9.98
N GLU A 10 5.79 1.64 -11.07
CA GLU A 10 5.21 1.96 -12.38
C GLU A 10 4.20 0.90 -12.82
N ARG A 11 4.58 -0.39 -12.74
CA ARG A 11 3.67 -1.49 -13.10
C ARG A 11 2.43 -1.51 -12.20
N PHE A 12 2.58 -1.23 -10.92
CA PHE A 12 1.47 -1.15 -9.98
C PHE A 12 0.52 0.01 -10.33
N MET A 13 1.06 1.21 -10.56
CA MET A 13 0.27 2.39 -10.95
C MET A 13 -0.43 2.22 -12.31
N ASN A 14 0.21 1.50 -13.25
CA ASN A 14 -0.40 1.14 -14.53
C ASN A 14 -1.64 0.23 -14.40
N ASN A 15 -1.80 -0.48 -13.28
CA ASN A 15 -3.03 -1.23 -12.98
C ASN A 15 -4.15 -0.35 -12.41
N LYS A 16 -3.93 0.95 -12.27
CA LYS A 16 -4.91 1.94 -11.78
C LYS A 16 -5.50 1.51 -10.43
N PRO A 17 -4.67 1.46 -9.36
CA PRO A 17 -5.15 1.11 -8.04
C PRO A 17 -6.35 1.98 -7.63
N PRO A 18 -7.35 1.41 -6.94
CA PRO A 18 -8.49 2.18 -6.47
C PRO A 18 -8.03 3.26 -5.49
N ILE A 19 -8.70 4.42 -5.53
CA ILE A 19 -8.45 5.55 -4.63
C ILE A 19 -9.25 5.31 -3.35
N PHE A 20 -8.60 5.45 -2.19
CA PHE A 20 -9.27 5.39 -0.90
C PHE A 20 -9.80 6.77 -0.54
N LYS A 21 -11.11 6.97 -0.58
CA LYS A 21 -11.73 8.29 -0.34
C LYS A 21 -11.69 8.74 1.13
N GLY A 22 -11.07 7.97 2.02
CA GLY A 22 -11.05 8.24 3.46
C GLY A 22 -12.43 8.14 4.12
N GLY A 23 -12.51 8.64 5.35
CA GLY A 23 -13.75 8.71 6.13
C GLY A 23 -14.16 7.41 6.83
N TYR A 24 -15.27 7.48 7.58
CA TYR A 24 -15.84 6.33 8.29
C TYR A 24 -16.76 5.54 7.36
N ASP A 25 -16.16 4.77 6.43
CA ASP A 25 -16.85 3.84 5.53
C ASP A 25 -16.17 2.47 5.56
N PRO A 26 -16.59 1.57 6.48
CA PRO A 26 -16.01 0.23 6.59
C PRO A 26 -16.16 -0.60 5.31
N GLU A 27 -17.28 -0.46 4.58
CA GLU A 27 -17.51 -1.20 3.33
C GLU A 27 -16.67 -0.64 2.18
N GLY A 28 -16.49 0.68 2.13
CA GLY A 28 -15.59 1.35 1.19
C GLY A 28 -14.14 0.97 1.43
N ALA A 29 -13.71 0.94 2.69
CA ALA A 29 -12.38 0.48 3.09
C ALA A 29 -12.14 -0.98 2.69
N GLN A 30 -13.10 -1.88 2.97
CA GLN A 30 -13.00 -3.29 2.58
C GLN A 30 -12.87 -3.46 1.06
N ARG A 31 -13.74 -2.80 0.28
CA ARG A 31 -13.69 -2.84 -1.19
C ARG A 31 -12.39 -2.27 -1.75
N TRP A 32 -11.84 -1.25 -1.10
CA TRP A 32 -10.55 -0.69 -1.47
C TRP A 32 -9.41 -1.69 -1.24
N ILE A 33 -9.35 -2.33 -0.06
CA ILE A 33 -8.35 -3.37 0.27
C ILE A 33 -8.41 -4.52 -0.75
N GLU A 34 -9.60 -5.05 -1.03
CA GLU A 34 -9.79 -6.15 -1.99
C GLU A 34 -9.29 -5.78 -3.41
N GLY A 35 -9.51 -4.53 -3.83
CA GLY A 35 -9.04 -4.03 -5.12
C GLY A 35 -7.50 -3.97 -5.19
N ILE A 36 -6.85 -3.51 -4.12
CA ILE A 36 -5.39 -3.46 -4.02
C ILE A 36 -4.79 -4.88 -3.98
N GLU A 37 -5.38 -5.78 -3.19
CA GLU A 37 -4.94 -7.17 -3.08
C GLU A 37 -5.02 -7.92 -4.42
N ARG A 38 -6.05 -7.65 -5.21
CA ARG A 38 -6.19 -8.23 -6.55
C ARG A 38 -5.03 -7.82 -7.46
N ILE A 39 -4.56 -6.57 -7.36
CA ILE A 39 -3.40 -6.09 -8.14
C ILE A 39 -2.12 -6.78 -7.64
N PHE A 40 -1.93 -6.89 -6.32
CA PHE A 40 -0.80 -7.62 -5.75
C PHE A 40 -0.76 -9.08 -6.19
N GLY A 41 -1.91 -9.75 -6.23
CA GLY A 41 -2.04 -11.10 -6.76
C GLY A 41 -1.62 -11.18 -8.23
N ALA A 42 -2.13 -10.28 -9.09
CA ALA A 42 -1.79 -10.22 -10.50
C ALA A 42 -0.30 -9.95 -10.76
N MET A 43 0.33 -9.13 -9.91
CA MET A 43 1.76 -8.82 -9.98
C MET A 43 2.65 -9.87 -9.32
N ARG A 44 2.08 -10.81 -8.56
CA ARG A 44 2.79 -11.79 -7.72
C ARG A 44 3.71 -11.11 -6.68
N CYS A 45 3.21 -10.04 -6.06
CA CYS A 45 3.94 -9.32 -5.02
C CYS A 45 4.12 -10.19 -3.77
N VAL A 46 5.37 -10.25 -3.28
CA VAL A 46 5.71 -10.74 -1.93
C VAL A 46 5.41 -9.65 -0.90
N ASP A 47 5.24 -10.03 0.36
CA ASP A 47 4.73 -9.13 1.43
C ASP A 47 5.52 -7.83 1.57
N ALA A 48 6.85 -7.89 1.46
CA ALA A 48 7.71 -6.70 1.49
C ALA A 48 7.37 -5.69 0.37
N HIS A 49 7.00 -6.15 -0.82
CA HIS A 49 6.58 -5.28 -1.92
C HIS A 49 5.17 -4.72 -1.71
N ARG A 50 4.28 -5.50 -1.08
CA ARG A 50 2.90 -5.06 -0.79
C ARG A 50 2.89 -3.88 0.17
N VAL A 51 3.72 -3.94 1.21
CA VAL A 51 3.88 -2.85 2.19
C VAL A 51 4.41 -1.58 1.52
N LEU A 52 5.42 -1.71 0.64
CA LEU A 52 5.98 -0.58 -0.10
C LEU A 52 4.94 0.07 -1.02
N LEU A 53 4.26 -0.73 -1.85
CA LEU A 53 3.32 -0.23 -2.86
C LEU A 53 2.02 0.25 -2.24
N GLY A 54 1.47 -0.48 -1.27
CA GLY A 54 0.27 -0.10 -0.54
C GLY A 54 0.49 1.15 0.31
N GLY A 55 1.68 1.28 0.91
CA GLY A 55 2.08 2.49 1.61
C GLY A 55 2.17 3.71 0.72
N TYR A 56 2.58 3.57 -0.56
CA TYR A 56 2.60 4.68 -1.52
C TYR A 56 1.20 5.20 -1.84
N VAL A 57 0.22 4.30 -2.08
CA VAL A 57 -1.18 4.70 -2.34
C VAL A 57 -1.82 5.33 -1.13
N LEU A 58 -1.51 4.85 0.08
CA LEU A 58 -1.99 5.46 1.32
C LEU A 58 -1.35 6.82 1.60
N HIS A 59 -0.07 6.99 1.23
CA HIS A 59 0.67 8.24 1.40
C HIS A 59 0.15 9.36 0.48
N ASP A 60 -0.30 9.05 -0.73
CA ASP A 60 -0.87 10.05 -1.65
C ASP A 60 -2.23 10.61 -1.14
N GLU A 61 -2.91 9.87 -0.25
CA GLU A 61 -4.28 10.21 0.20
C GLU A 61 -4.34 10.87 1.59
N ASP A 62 -3.35 10.69 2.48
CA ASP A 62 -3.36 11.32 3.81
C ASP A 62 -1.95 11.37 4.47
N ASP A 63 -1.22 12.43 4.15
CA ASP A 63 0.23 12.61 4.34
C ASP A 63 0.74 12.55 5.80
N HIS A 64 -0.14 12.69 6.80
CA HIS A 64 0.31 12.89 8.20
C HIS A 64 0.27 11.63 9.08
N TRP A 65 -0.67 10.71 8.88
CA TRP A 65 -0.80 9.57 9.78
C TRP A 65 0.09 8.40 9.36
N TRP A 66 0.27 8.18 8.05
CA TRP A 66 1.03 7.03 7.53
C TRP A 66 2.54 7.15 7.80
N GLY A 67 3.11 8.34 7.60
CA GLY A 67 4.53 8.59 7.93
C GLY A 67 4.84 8.32 9.41
N ASN A 68 3.96 8.75 10.30
CA ASN A 68 4.08 8.51 11.74
C ASN A 68 3.81 7.04 12.13
N ALA A 69 2.84 6.39 11.50
CA ALA A 69 2.53 4.98 11.72
C ALA A 69 3.69 4.06 11.27
N ASN A 70 4.22 4.28 10.07
CA ASN A 70 5.30 3.50 9.50
C ASN A 70 6.60 3.66 10.32
N GLN A 71 6.91 4.88 10.76
CA GLN A 71 8.04 5.13 11.66
C GLN A 71 7.87 4.43 13.01
N ARG A 72 6.69 4.48 13.62
CA ARG A 72 6.41 3.83 14.91
C ARG A 72 6.43 2.31 14.83
N LEU A 73 5.83 1.75 13.79
CA LEU A 73 5.77 0.30 13.60
C LEU A 73 7.16 -0.28 13.25
N GLY A 74 7.92 0.41 12.39
CA GLY A 74 9.30 0.05 12.07
C GLY A 74 10.28 0.21 13.25
N ALA A 75 10.10 1.24 14.07
CA ALA A 75 10.94 1.48 15.26
C ALA A 75 10.74 0.44 16.36
N ASN A 76 9.57 -0.20 16.44
CA ASN A 76 9.28 -1.24 17.44
C ASN A 76 9.75 -2.64 17.02
N GLY A 77 10.43 -2.77 15.87
CA GLY A 77 10.84 -4.07 15.34
C GLY A 77 9.68 -4.99 14.93
N ALA A 78 8.46 -4.45 14.87
CA ALA A 78 7.30 -5.17 14.38
C ALA A 78 7.45 -5.33 12.86
N VAL A 79 7.32 -6.57 12.37
CA VAL A 79 7.21 -6.82 10.94
C VAL A 79 5.88 -6.22 10.50
N ILE A 80 5.92 -5.09 9.81
CA ILE A 80 4.75 -4.56 9.12
C ILE A 80 4.48 -5.52 7.98
N THR A 81 3.40 -6.27 8.08
CA THR A 81 2.85 -7.05 6.98
C THR A 81 1.69 -6.27 6.37
N TRP A 82 1.44 -6.51 5.08
CA TRP A 82 0.13 -6.21 4.54
C TRP A 82 -0.90 -7.14 5.22
N ALA A 83 -2.16 -6.70 5.30
CA ALA A 83 -3.24 -7.41 6.01
C ALA A 83 -3.33 -8.91 5.67
#